data_AF-A0A0F9AD85-F1
#
_entry.id   AF-A0A0F9AD85-F1
#
_cell.length_a   1.000
_cell.length_b   1.000
_cell.length_c   1.000
_cell.angle_alpha   90.00
_cell.angle_beta   90.00
_cell.angle_gamma   90.00
#
_symmetry.space_group_name_H-M   'P 1'
#
loop_
_entity.id
_entity.type
_entity.pdbx_description
1 polymer ?
#
loop_
_entity_poly.entity_id
_entity_poly.type
_entity_poly.pdbx_seq_one_letter_code
_entity_poly.pdbx_strand_id
1 'polypeptide(L)'
;MRTLKFRAYDKKEKKWLWPYPDGFHIIGEVTVFDMLGNCSMSKYIDFEIVQWTGLYDNTKWEDLTTIEHLDWIDKGQTKDDWKGKEIYEGDIIAPPNFDCKAIVKFGEYNNDRAYEENVCGYGWYYETIEDNQIWDMYDLQMYKIKGNIYENPELLKGE
;
A
#
# COMPACT_ATOMS: atom_id res chain seq x y z
N MET A 1 16.42 -11.79 4.18
CA MET A 1 16.55 -10.54 3.39
C MET A 1 15.18 -10.24 2.82
N ARG A 2 14.61 -9.06 3.08
CA ARG A 2 13.27 -8.70 2.54
C ARG A 2 13.43 -8.04 1.17
N THR A 3 12.52 -8.32 0.26
CA THR A 3 12.44 -7.61 -1.02
C THR A 3 11.87 -6.21 -0.77
N LEU A 4 12.50 -5.19 -1.35
CA LEU A 4 12.02 -3.81 -1.29
C LEU A 4 11.29 -3.50 -2.60
N LYS A 5 10.06 -2.99 -2.48
CA LYS A 5 9.26 -2.49 -3.60
C LYS A 5 8.64 -1.16 -3.19
N PHE A 6 8.51 -0.27 -4.15
CA PHE A 6 8.00 1.08 -3.95
C PHE A 6 7.01 1.43 -5.07
N ARG A 7 6.05 2.27 -4.74
CA ARG A 7 5.20 2.96 -5.72
C ARG A 7 5.33 4.46 -5.48
N ALA A 8 5.05 5.25 -6.50
CA ALA A 8 5.04 6.70 -6.41
C ALA A 8 3.73 7.24 -6.98
N TYR A 9 3.03 8.04 -6.18
CA TYR A 9 1.79 8.72 -6.57
C TYR A 9 2.10 10.17 -6.91
N ASP A 10 1.75 10.61 -8.11
CA ASP A 10 1.82 12.01 -8.52
C ASP A 10 0.56 12.73 -8.01
N LYS A 11 0.71 13.63 -7.02
CA LYS A 11 -0.42 14.34 -6.41
C LYS A 11 -1.03 15.38 -7.32
N LYS A 12 -0.23 15.93 -8.25
CA LYS A 12 -0.67 16.95 -9.18
C LYS A 12 -1.53 16.33 -10.28
N GLU A 13 -1.04 15.26 -10.89
CA GLU A 13 -1.73 14.55 -11.98
C GLU A 13 -2.71 13.47 -11.48
N LYS A 14 -2.69 13.17 -10.17
CA LYS A 14 -3.55 12.19 -9.49
C LYS A 14 -3.46 10.78 -10.08
N LYS A 15 -2.24 10.31 -10.36
CA LYS A 15 -1.98 9.00 -10.95
C LYS A 15 -0.76 8.32 -10.32
N TRP A 16 -0.76 6.99 -10.30
CA TRP A 16 0.45 6.23 -10.02
C TRP A 16 1.43 6.34 -11.20
N LEU A 17 2.72 6.47 -10.92
CA LEU A 17 3.77 6.52 -11.96
C LEU A 17 4.07 5.14 -12.56
N TRP A 18 3.85 4.05 -11.81
CA TRP A 18 3.84 2.67 -12.30
C TRP A 18 2.40 2.15 -12.40
N PRO A 19 1.99 1.40 -13.44
CA PRO A 19 2.77 0.75 -14.51
C PRO A 19 3.01 1.59 -15.77
N TYR A 20 2.84 2.91 -15.68
CA TYR A 20 3.07 3.80 -16.81
C TYR A 20 4.58 3.92 -17.14
N PRO A 21 4.94 4.36 -18.36
CA PRO A 21 6.36 4.49 -18.77
C PRO A 21 7.17 5.47 -17.91
N ASP A 22 6.52 6.23 -17.03
CA ASP A 22 7.14 7.17 -16.11
C ASP A 22 7.80 6.40 -14.94
N GLY A 23 9.00 5.86 -15.16
CA GLY A 23 9.78 5.19 -14.11
C GLY A 23 10.38 6.17 -13.09
N PHE A 24 10.67 5.70 -11.88
CA PHE A 24 11.46 6.44 -10.89
C PHE A 24 12.56 5.57 -10.29
N HIS A 25 13.67 6.22 -9.94
CA HIS A 25 14.84 5.66 -9.30
C HIS A 25 15.01 6.30 -7.92
N ILE A 26 15.22 5.50 -6.89
CA ILE A 26 15.59 5.98 -5.56
C ILE A 26 17.11 5.82 -5.42
N ILE A 27 17.87 6.91 -5.35
CA ILE A 27 19.33 6.92 -5.21
C ILE A 27 19.71 7.78 -3.99
N GLY A 28 19.81 7.15 -2.80
CA GLY A 28 20.19 7.86 -1.57
C GLY A 28 19.22 8.98 -1.22
N GLU A 29 19.73 10.18 -0.95
CA GLU A 29 18.91 11.39 -0.69
C GLU A 29 18.22 11.95 -1.95
N VAL A 30 18.41 11.32 -3.12
CA VAL A 30 17.93 11.81 -4.41
C VAL A 30 17.05 10.77 -5.09
N THR A 31 15.79 11.11 -5.35
CA THR A 31 14.92 10.36 -6.27
C THR A 31 15.08 10.92 -7.68
N VAL A 32 15.48 10.11 -8.66
CA VAL A 32 15.65 10.49 -10.07
C VAL A 32 14.53 9.87 -10.91
N PHE A 33 13.80 10.65 -11.69
CA PHE A 33 12.70 10.15 -12.54
C PHE A 33 13.14 9.98 -14.01
N ASP A 34 12.68 8.90 -14.65
CA ASP A 34 12.81 8.54 -16.08
C ASP A 34 14.23 8.17 -16.58
N MET A 35 14.29 7.64 -17.82
CA MET A 35 15.50 7.55 -18.61
C MET A 35 16.08 8.96 -18.79
N LEU A 36 17.40 9.09 -18.61
CA LEU A 36 18.23 10.31 -18.49
C LEU A 36 18.03 11.46 -19.51
N GLY A 37 17.10 11.35 -20.47
CA GLY A 37 16.96 12.22 -21.63
C GLY A 37 15.94 13.36 -21.55
N ASN A 38 14.85 13.31 -20.76
CA ASN A 38 13.73 14.27 -20.96
C ASN A 38 12.96 14.79 -19.73
N CYS A 39 13.39 14.49 -18.50
CA CYS A 39 12.68 14.96 -17.31
C CYS A 39 13.27 16.24 -16.73
N SER A 40 12.49 17.32 -16.78
CA SER A 40 12.74 18.48 -15.91
C SER A 40 12.28 18.12 -14.50
N MET A 41 13.18 18.26 -13.51
CA MET A 41 12.88 18.10 -12.08
C MET A 41 11.68 18.97 -11.64
N SER A 42 11.43 20.07 -12.36
CA SER A 42 10.28 20.95 -12.13
C SER A 42 8.92 20.31 -12.39
N LYS A 43 8.86 19.16 -13.06
CA LYS A 43 7.60 18.43 -13.35
C LYS A 43 7.20 17.48 -12.21
N TYR A 44 8.14 17.08 -11.36
CA TYR A 44 7.94 16.05 -10.33
C TYR A 44 8.30 16.60 -8.95
N ILE A 45 7.63 17.68 -8.53
CA ILE A 45 7.86 18.31 -7.22
C ILE A 45 6.91 17.75 -6.14
N ASP A 46 5.77 17.18 -6.55
CA ASP A 46 4.70 16.79 -5.63
C ASP A 46 4.28 15.32 -5.83
N PHE A 47 5.16 14.42 -5.40
CA PHE A 47 4.91 12.98 -5.41
C PHE A 47 5.02 12.40 -3.99
N GLU A 48 4.30 11.32 -3.75
CA GLU A 48 4.41 10.54 -2.52
C GLU A 48 4.94 9.15 -2.84
N ILE A 49 6.00 8.74 -2.15
CA ILE A 49 6.56 7.39 -2.27
C ILE A 49 5.96 6.54 -1.17
N VAL A 50 5.39 5.41 -1.55
CA VAL A 50 4.88 4.40 -0.61
C VAL A 50 5.65 3.11 -0.74
N GLN A 51 5.84 2.42 0.38
CA GLN A 51 6.62 1.20 0.44
C GLN A 51 5.73 -0.05 0.57
N TRP A 52 6.14 -1.15 -0.07
CA TRP A 52 5.54 -2.47 0.15
C TRP A 52 5.88 -3.00 1.54
N THR A 53 4.86 -3.48 2.24
CA THR A 53 5.01 -4.10 3.57
C THR A 53 5.84 -5.38 3.55
N GLY A 54 5.84 -6.10 2.41
CA GLY A 54 6.32 -7.47 2.30
C GLY A 54 5.24 -8.52 2.50
N LEU A 55 4.00 -8.11 2.81
CA LEU A 55 2.85 -8.99 2.99
C LEU A 55 1.89 -8.92 1.80
N TYR A 56 1.04 -9.94 1.73
CA TYR A 56 -0.05 -10.06 0.78
C TYR A 56 -1.37 -10.12 1.55
N ASP A 57 -2.40 -9.54 0.97
CA ASP A 57 -3.76 -9.58 1.49
C ASP A 57 -4.40 -10.96 1.26
N ASN A 58 -5.63 -11.14 1.76
CA ASN A 58 -6.35 -12.40 1.68
C ASN A 58 -7.16 -12.58 0.38
N THR A 59 -6.93 -11.76 -0.66
CA THR A 59 -7.66 -11.86 -1.92
C THR A 59 -7.35 -13.18 -2.61
N LYS A 60 -8.37 -13.98 -2.90
CA LYS A 60 -8.21 -15.26 -3.60
C LYS A 60 -8.10 -15.04 -5.09
N TRP A 61 -7.48 -15.99 -5.79
CA TRP A 61 -7.36 -15.93 -7.26
C TRP A 61 -8.74 -15.78 -7.90
N GLU A 62 -9.73 -16.49 -7.39
CA GLU A 62 -11.11 -16.50 -7.87
C GLU A 62 -11.86 -15.18 -7.59
N ASP A 63 -11.34 -14.33 -6.69
CA ASP A 63 -11.91 -13.04 -6.35
C ASP A 63 -11.40 -11.90 -7.26
N LEU A 64 -10.45 -12.18 -8.15
CA LEU A 64 -9.88 -11.17 -9.04
C LEU A 64 -10.87 -10.75 -10.11
N THR A 65 -10.83 -9.46 -10.45
CA THR A 65 -11.54 -8.94 -11.62
C THR A 65 -10.89 -9.45 -12.91
N THR A 66 -11.64 -9.43 -14.02
CA THR A 66 -11.10 -9.80 -15.34
C THR A 66 -9.85 -9.01 -15.71
N ILE A 67 -9.81 -7.72 -15.37
CA ILE A 67 -8.66 -6.85 -15.67
C ILE A 67 -7.44 -7.27 -14.84
N GLU A 68 -7.61 -7.57 -13.56
CA GLU A 68 -6.52 -8.04 -12.70
C GLU A 68 -5.98 -9.41 -13.14
N HIS A 69 -6.85 -10.32 -13.57
CA HIS A 69 -6.41 -11.59 -14.16
C HIS A 69 -5.55 -11.37 -15.42
N LEU A 70 -5.98 -10.48 -16.31
CA LEU A 70 -5.25 -10.21 -17.56
C LEU A 70 -3.89 -9.55 -17.28
N ASP A 71 -3.84 -8.56 -16.38
CA ASP A 71 -2.59 -7.90 -15.97
C ASP A 71 -1.60 -8.88 -15.31
N TRP A 72 -2.09 -9.83 -14.50
CA TRP A 72 -1.25 -10.85 -13.87
C TRP A 72 -0.63 -11.80 -14.91
N ILE A 73 -1.44 -12.26 -15.87
CA ILE A 73 -0.99 -13.18 -16.93
C ILE A 73 -0.04 -12.46 -17.91
N ASP A 74 -0.29 -11.19 -18.24
CA ASP A 74 0.57 -10.39 -19.12
C ASP A 74 1.98 -10.18 -18.52
N LYS A 75 2.07 -10.15 -17.19
CA LYS A 75 3.35 -10.17 -16.44
C LYS A 75 4.04 -11.53 -16.43
N GLY A 76 3.51 -12.52 -17.15
CA GLY A 76 4.06 -13.88 -17.26
C GLY A 76 3.89 -14.72 -16.00
N GLN A 77 3.00 -14.34 -15.08
CA GLN A 77 2.74 -15.07 -13.84
C GLN A 77 1.63 -16.10 -14.03
N THR A 78 1.66 -17.17 -13.24
CA THR A 78 0.63 -18.23 -13.26
C THR A 78 -0.31 -18.12 -12.06
N LYS A 79 -1.42 -18.89 -12.08
CA LYS A 79 -2.32 -19.01 -10.92
C LYS A 79 -1.57 -19.50 -9.67
N ASP A 80 -0.63 -20.44 -9.83
CA ASP A 80 0.09 -21.05 -8.71
C ASP A 80 1.07 -20.07 -8.04
N ASP A 81 1.43 -18.99 -8.74
CA ASP A 81 2.27 -17.91 -8.21
C ASP A 81 1.47 -16.89 -7.35
N TRP A 82 0.13 -16.95 -7.38
CA TRP A 82 -0.73 -15.99 -6.69
C TRP A 82 -0.67 -16.16 -5.17
N LYS A 83 -0.39 -15.05 -4.47
CA LYS A 83 -0.29 -15.01 -3.00
C LYS A 83 -1.28 -14.08 -2.33
N GLY A 84 -2.12 -13.40 -3.11
CA GLY A 84 -2.89 -12.23 -2.69
C GLY A 84 -2.34 -10.94 -3.29
N LYS A 85 -3.02 -9.83 -3.04
CA LYS A 85 -2.57 -8.50 -3.46
C LYS A 85 -1.49 -8.01 -2.51
N GLU A 86 -0.43 -7.43 -3.05
CA GLU A 86 0.62 -6.82 -2.24
C GLU A 86 0.07 -5.63 -1.42
N ILE A 87 0.34 -5.60 -0.11
CA ILE A 87 -0.10 -4.53 0.79
C ILE A 87 0.98 -3.45 0.90
N TYR A 88 0.65 -2.21 0.54
CA TYR A 88 1.52 -1.04 0.61
C TYR A 88 1.10 -0.08 1.72
N GLU A 89 2.02 0.81 2.10
CA GLU A 89 1.70 2.00 2.87
C GLU A 89 0.57 2.80 2.21
N GLY A 90 -0.39 3.28 3.02
CA GLY A 90 -1.56 4.01 2.55
C GLY A 90 -2.69 3.13 2.00
N ASP A 91 -2.52 1.81 1.91
CA ASP A 91 -3.63 0.92 1.57
C ASP A 91 -4.70 0.92 2.66
N ILE A 92 -5.95 0.92 2.23
CA ILE A 92 -7.13 0.81 3.07
C ILE A 92 -7.56 -0.66 3.05
N ILE A 93 -7.58 -1.27 4.23
CA ILE A 93 -7.92 -2.68 4.43
C ILE A 93 -9.19 -2.81 5.24
N ALA A 94 -9.92 -3.90 5.03
CA ALA A 94 -11.08 -4.25 5.85
C ALA A 94 -10.92 -5.66 6.44
N PRO A 95 -11.05 -5.83 7.76
CA PRO A 95 -11.12 -7.13 8.38
C PRO A 95 -12.39 -7.89 7.92
N PRO A 96 -12.33 -9.22 7.78
CA PRO A 96 -13.47 -10.01 7.30
C PRO A 96 -14.68 -10.02 8.26
N ASN A 97 -14.46 -9.78 9.56
CA ASN A 97 -15.46 -9.92 10.62
C ASN A 97 -15.81 -8.62 11.34
N PHE A 98 -15.24 -7.50 10.91
CA PHE A 98 -15.47 -6.20 11.51
C PHE A 98 -15.88 -5.23 10.43
N ASP A 99 -16.94 -4.47 10.71
CA ASP A 99 -17.36 -3.36 9.86
C ASP A 99 -16.53 -2.12 10.18
N CYS A 100 -15.22 -2.24 9.99
CA CYS A 100 -14.28 -1.16 10.16
C CYS A 100 -13.25 -1.19 9.02
N LYS A 101 -12.72 -0.02 8.70
CA LYS A 101 -11.64 0.13 7.73
C LYS A 101 -10.39 0.59 8.46
N ALA A 102 -9.23 0.19 7.99
CA ALA A 102 -7.96 0.65 8.55
C ALA A 102 -7.00 1.09 7.46
N ILE A 103 -6.11 2.02 7.81
CA ILE A 103 -5.05 2.52 6.93
C ILE A 103 -3.73 1.88 7.36
N VAL A 104 -3.02 1.27 6.41
CA VAL A 104 -1.67 0.75 6.64
C VAL A 104 -0.67 1.91 6.68
N LYS A 105 0.15 1.97 7.73
CA LYS A 105 1.12 3.05 7.97
C LYS A 105 2.47 2.49 8.38
N PHE A 106 3.53 3.30 8.25
CA PHE A 106 4.87 2.98 8.71
C PHE A 106 5.40 4.11 9.61
N GLY A 107 6.02 3.76 10.73
CA GLY A 107 6.65 4.72 11.63
C GLY A 107 6.59 4.30 13.09
N GLU A 108 6.67 5.29 13.97
CA GLU A 108 6.46 5.09 15.40
C GLU A 108 4.98 4.82 15.68
N TYR A 109 4.72 3.80 16.49
CA TYR A 109 3.36 3.47 16.90
C TYR A 109 3.33 3.07 18.37
N ASN A 110 2.19 3.32 19.01
CA ASN A 110 1.90 2.92 20.38
C ASN A 110 0.51 2.30 20.40
N ASN A 111 0.46 0.98 20.62
CA ASN A 111 -0.77 0.25 20.84
C ASN A 111 -1.03 0.15 22.35
N ASP A 112 -1.89 1.03 22.85
CA ASP A 112 -2.41 0.99 24.21
C ASP A 112 -3.48 -0.11 24.32
N ARG A 113 -3.03 -1.37 24.39
CA ARG A 113 -3.93 -2.49 24.64
C ARG A 113 -4.32 -2.46 26.10
N ALA A 114 -5.58 -2.14 26.39
CA ALA A 114 -6.15 -2.06 27.74
C ALA A 114 -5.92 -3.31 28.65
N TYR A 115 -5.41 -4.42 28.12
CA TYR A 115 -5.22 -5.70 28.83
C TYR A 115 -3.83 -6.35 28.64
N GLU A 116 -2.91 -5.76 27.89
CA GLU A 116 -1.54 -6.27 27.67
C GLU A 116 -0.50 -5.16 27.93
N GLU A 117 0.77 -5.50 28.11
CA GLU A 117 1.83 -4.49 28.18
C GLU A 117 1.80 -3.63 26.91
N ASN A 118 1.78 -2.30 27.05
CA ASN A 118 1.79 -1.35 25.94
C ASN A 118 2.84 -1.75 24.90
N VAL A 119 2.38 -2.02 23.68
CA VAL A 119 3.26 -2.37 22.57
C VAL A 119 3.62 -1.08 21.84
N CYS A 120 4.78 -0.54 22.17
CA CYS A 120 5.39 0.58 21.45
C CYS A 120 6.46 0.04 20.49
N GLY A 121 6.52 0.57 19.27
CA GLY A 121 7.50 0.13 18.29
C GLY A 121 7.74 1.13 17.15
N TYR A 122 8.70 0.77 16.30
CA TYR A 122 8.93 1.44 15.02
C TYR A 122 8.79 0.40 13.91
N GLY A 123 7.86 0.61 12.99
CA GLY A 123 7.61 -0.31 11.90
C GLY A 123 6.26 -0.10 11.26
N TRP A 124 5.77 -1.16 10.63
CA TRP A 124 4.44 -1.18 10.04
C TRP A 124 3.37 -1.39 11.10
N TYR A 125 2.25 -0.70 10.93
CA TYR A 125 1.05 -0.82 11.73
C TYR A 125 -0.17 -0.51 10.87
N TYR A 126 -1.36 -0.72 11.38
CA TYR A 126 -2.57 -0.17 10.79
C TYR A 126 -3.38 0.60 11.82
N GLU A 127 -4.06 1.63 11.36
CA GLU A 127 -4.87 2.52 12.18
C GLU A 127 -6.31 2.50 11.66
N THR A 128 -7.25 2.14 12.52
CA THR A 128 -8.68 2.11 12.18
C THR A 128 -9.19 3.52 11.91
N ILE A 129 -10.04 3.68 10.90
CA ILE A 129 -10.54 4.98 10.45
C ILE A 129 -11.61 5.52 11.41
N GLU A 130 -12.40 4.62 12.00
CA GLU A 130 -13.58 4.99 12.79
C GLU A 130 -13.20 5.51 14.19
N ASP A 131 -12.17 4.94 14.83
CA ASP A 131 -11.79 5.24 16.21
C ASP A 131 -10.28 5.46 16.43
N ASN A 132 -9.47 5.47 15.36
CA ASN A 132 -8.02 5.69 15.40
C ASN A 132 -7.26 4.71 16.31
N GLN A 133 -7.77 3.49 16.49
CA GLN A 133 -7.06 2.44 17.19
C GLN A 133 -5.90 1.93 16.33
N ILE A 134 -4.75 1.77 16.97
CA ILE A 134 -3.51 1.35 16.35
C ILE A 134 -3.28 -0.13 16.64
N TRP A 135 -2.96 -0.88 15.60
CA TRP A 135 -2.69 -2.30 15.68
C TRP A 135 -1.40 -2.64 14.93
N ASP A 136 -0.68 -3.64 15.43
CA ASP A 136 0.50 -4.18 14.74
C ASP A 136 0.10 -4.99 13.50
N MET A 137 1.08 -5.55 12.78
CA MET A 137 0.83 -6.22 11.50
C MET A 137 0.29 -7.66 11.59
N TYR A 138 0.14 -8.27 12.78
CA TYR A 138 0.06 -9.73 12.89
C TYR A 138 -1.03 -10.37 12.01
N ASP A 139 -2.15 -9.67 11.83
CA ASP A 139 -3.33 -10.18 11.13
C ASP A 139 -3.56 -9.58 9.74
N LEU A 140 -2.63 -8.76 9.21
CA LEU A 140 -2.81 -8.09 7.92
C LEU A 140 -3.10 -9.05 6.75
N GLN A 141 -2.52 -10.26 6.78
CA GLN A 141 -2.74 -11.29 5.76
C GLN A 141 -4.15 -11.89 5.78
N MET A 142 -4.94 -11.63 6.84
CA MET A 142 -6.33 -12.06 6.93
C MET A 142 -7.28 -11.07 6.24
N TYR A 143 -6.83 -9.84 5.99
CA TYR A 143 -7.66 -8.73 5.53
C TYR A 143 -7.62 -8.59 4.01
N LYS A 144 -8.62 -7.92 3.43
CA LYS A 144 -8.65 -7.60 2.00
C LYS A 144 -8.45 -6.11 1.79
N ILE A 145 -7.67 -5.75 0.78
CA ILE A 145 -7.52 -4.36 0.35
C ILE A 145 -8.84 -3.89 -0.28
N LYS A 146 -9.28 -2.69 0.12
CA LYS A 146 -10.50 -2.01 -0.37
C LYS A 146 -10.20 -0.81 -1.25
N GLY A 147 -9.00 -0.27 -1.15
CA GLY A 147 -8.55 0.92 -1.87
C GLY A 147 -7.27 1.45 -1.25
N ASN A 148 -6.93 2.70 -1.53
CA ASN A 148 -5.85 3.41 -0.86
C ASN A 148 -6.24 4.88 -0.61
N ILE A 149 -5.51 5.56 0.27
CA ILE A 149 -5.80 6.95 0.67
C ILE A 149 -5.74 7.97 -0.50
N TYR A 150 -5.12 7.62 -1.62
CA TYR A 150 -4.94 8.53 -2.76
C TYR A 150 -6.06 8.41 -3.79
N GLU A 151 -6.38 7.19 -4.21
CA GLU A 151 -7.40 6.89 -5.21
C GLU A 151 -8.80 6.78 -4.62
N ASN A 152 -8.91 6.47 -3.33
CA ASN A 152 -10.16 6.25 -2.64
C ASN A 152 -10.33 7.14 -1.39
N PRO A 153 -10.16 8.47 -1.49
CA PRO A 153 -10.31 9.36 -0.34
C PRO A 153 -11.74 9.34 0.24
N GLU A 154 -12.74 8.92 -0.54
CA GLU A 154 -14.11 8.70 -0.07
C GLU A 154 -14.22 7.62 1.02
N LEU A 155 -13.32 6.64 1.03
CA LEU A 155 -13.34 5.55 2.02
C LEU A 155 -12.90 5.99 3.42
N LEU A 156 -12.28 7.17 3.54
CA LEU A 156 -11.80 7.77 4.79
C LEU A 156 -12.88 8.49 5.60
N LYS A 157 -14.06 8.66 5.01
CA LYS A 157 -15.20 9.21 5.72
C LYS A 157 -15.85 8.06 6.48
N GLY A 158 -15.91 8.16 7.82
CA GLY A 158 -16.78 7.32 8.63
C GLY A 158 -18.24 7.48 8.18
N GLU A 159 -19.02 6.40 8.26
CA GLU A 159 -20.45 6.43 7.93
C GLU A 159 -21.25 7.39 8.84
#